data_AF-A0A8J8C6D3-F1
#
_entry.id   AF-A0A8J8C6D3-F1
#
_cell.length_a   1.000
_cell.length_b   1.000
_cell.length_c   1.000
_cell.angle_alpha   90.00
_cell.angle_beta   90.00
_cell.angle_gamma   90.00
#
_symmetry.space_group_name_H-M   'P 1'
#
loop_
_entity.id
_entity.type
_entity.pdbx_description
1 polymer ?
#
loop_
_entity_poly.entity_id
_entity_poly.type
_entity_poly.pdbx_seq_one_letter_code
_entity_poly.pdbx_strand_id
1 'polypeptide(L)' 'DYSQDKAVVMLPYEFVPLPEKGETVDLLDREGTSCGKGEIVKVRVHKNKTAVLSVLVPKELAMRVRNVRRIL' A
#
# COMPACT_ATOMS: atom_id res chain seq x y z
N ASP A 1 14.89 5.10 9.21
CA ASP A 1 14.57 6.29 8.40
C ASP A 1 14.00 5.90 7.06
N TYR A 2 12.86 6.48 6.67
CA TYR A 2 12.47 6.55 5.27
C TYR A 2 13.09 7.83 4.71
N SER A 3 13.68 7.78 3.52
CA SER A 3 14.38 8.92 2.89
C SER A 3 13.48 10.16 2.79
N GLN A 4 14.05 11.35 2.59
CA GLN A 4 13.30 12.61 2.52
C GLN A 4 12.10 12.57 1.54
N ASP A 5 12.18 11.71 0.51
CA ASP A 5 11.22 11.62 -0.58
C ASP A 5 10.23 10.45 -0.47
N LYS A 6 10.35 9.61 0.57
CA LYS A 6 9.48 8.44 0.75
C LYS A 6 8.71 8.50 2.07
N ALA A 7 7.52 7.93 2.07
CA ALA A 7 6.69 7.77 3.25
C ALA A 7 6.14 6.34 3.32
N VAL A 8 5.71 5.92 4.51
CA VAL A 8 4.95 4.68 4.66
C VAL A 8 3.52 5.00 5.03
N VAL A 9 2.60 4.45 4.23
CA VAL A 9 1.16 4.55 4.47
C VAL A 9 0.65 3.17 4.90
N MET A 10 -0.20 3.15 5.92
CA MET A 10 -0.87 1.95 6.40
C MET A 10 -2.29 1.90 5.83
N LEU A 11 -2.60 0.84 5.08
CA LEU A 11 -3.88 0.69 4.40
C LEU A 11 -4.55 -0.62 4.82
N PRO A 12 -5.84 -0.62 5.17
CA PRO A 12 -6.59 -1.85 5.32
C PRO A 12 -6.69 -2.55 3.96
N TYR A 13 -6.65 -3.87 3.97
CA TYR A 13 -6.72 -4.70 2.77
C TYR A 13 -7.58 -5.93 3.05
N GLU A 14 -8.63 -6.08 2.24
CA GLU A 14 -9.69 -7.07 2.46
C GLU A 14 -9.78 -8.10 1.33
N PHE A 15 -8.78 -8.15 0.44
CA PHE A 15 -8.74 -9.07 -0.69
C PHE A 15 -7.76 -10.21 -0.47
N VAL A 16 -7.98 -11.31 -1.19
CA VAL A 16 -7.07 -12.46 -1.27
C VAL A 16 -6.71 -12.72 -2.74
N PRO A 17 -5.49 -13.22 -3.05
CA PRO A 17 -4.40 -13.50 -2.12
C PRO A 17 -3.79 -12.22 -1.54
N LEU A 18 -3.28 -12.29 -0.31
CA LEU A 18 -2.52 -11.19 0.26
C LEU A 18 -1.24 -10.97 -0.54
N PRO A 19 -0.80 -9.71 -0.75
CA PRO A 19 0.49 -9.44 -1.35
C PRO A 19 1.62 -9.82 -0.39
N GLU A 20 2.84 -9.91 -0.91
CA GLU A 20 4.03 -10.23 -0.12
C GLU A 20 4.94 -9.02 0.11
N LYS A 21 5.81 -9.08 1.12
CA LYS A 21 6.82 -8.05 1.33
C LYS A 21 7.76 -8.00 0.13
N GLY A 22 8.02 -6.80 -0.39
CA GLY A 22 8.80 -6.55 -1.61
C GLY A 22 7.95 -6.50 -2.88
N GLU A 23 6.66 -6.85 -2.80
CA GLU A 23 5.77 -6.78 -3.98
C GLU A 23 5.53 -5.32 -4.39
N THR A 24 5.66 -5.05 -5.69
CA THR A 24 5.30 -3.76 -6.28
C THR A 24 3.81 -3.73 -6.59
N VAL A 25 3.12 -2.68 -6.16
CA VAL A 25 1.68 -2.50 -6.32
C VAL A 25 1.36 -1.15 -6.96
N ASP A 26 0.23 -1.09 -7.66
CA ASP A 26 -0.38 0.17 -8.07
C ASP A 26 -0.95 0.87 -6.82
N LEU A 27 -0.66 2.16 -6.68
CA LEU A 27 -1.24 3.03 -5.66
C LEU A 27 -2.51 3.66 -6.22
N LEU A 28 -3.62 3.51 -5.52
CA LEU A 28 -4.92 4.04 -5.93
C LEU A 28 -5.33 5.22 -5.06
N ASP A 29 -5.90 6.25 -5.68
CA ASP A 29 -6.55 7.34 -4.97
C ASP A 29 -7.99 6.98 -4.55
N ARG A 30 -8.73 7.97 -4.04
CA ARG A 30 -10.10 7.78 -3.53
C ARG A 30 -11.09 7.34 -4.61
N GLU A 31 -10.82 7.66 -5.87
CA GLU A 31 -11.67 7.28 -7.01
C GLU A 31 -11.32 5.88 -7.54
N GLY A 32 -10.26 5.26 -7.01
CA GLY A 32 -9.75 3.98 -7.50
C GLY A 32 -8.83 4.12 -8.72
N THR A 33 -8.44 5.35 -9.07
CA THR A 33 -7.54 5.63 -10.20
C THR A 33 -6.09 5.44 -9.76
N SER A 34 -5.27 4.83 -10.63
CA SER A 34 -3.84 4.69 -10.36
C SER A 34 -3.17 6.06 -10.33
N CYS A 35 -2.48 6.35 -9.22
CA CYS A 35 -1.75 7.60 -9.00
C CYS A 35 -0.24 7.38 -8.82
N GLY A 36 0.24 6.14 -8.92
CA GLY A 36 1.65 5.82 -8.84
C GLY A 36 1.91 4.34 -8.54
N LYS A 37 3.16 4.02 -8.22
CA LYS A 37 3.59 2.70 -7.76
C LYS A 37 4.20 2.78 -6.37
N GLY A 38 4.05 1.72 -5.60
CA GLY A 38 4.66 1.57 -4.28
C GLY A 38 5.08 0.12 -4.02
N GLU A 39 5.70 -0.09 -2.87
CA GLU A 39 6.23 -1.40 -2.48
C GLU A 39 5.65 -1.81 -1.12
N ILE A 40 5.22 -3.06 -0.99
CA ILE A 40 4.79 -3.61 0.28
C ILE A 40 5.99 -3.82 1.19
N VAL A 41 6.08 -3.09 2.30
CA VAL A 41 7.17 -3.26 3.28
C VAL A 41 6.77 -4.12 4.47
N LYS A 42 5.46 -4.28 4.72
CA LYS A 42 4.93 -5.13 5.77
C LYS A 42 3.48 -5.52 5.52
N VAL A 43 3.15 -6.77 5.86
CA VAL A 43 1.77 -7.27 5.87
C VAL A 43 1.46 -7.72 7.30
N ARG A 44 0.41 -7.14 7.90
CA ARG A 44 -0.08 -7.53 9.23
C ARG A 44 -1.50 -8.06 9.11
N VAL A 45 -1.68 -9.35 9.39
CA VAL A 45 -3.01 -9.97 9.46
C VAL A 45 -3.53 -9.88 10.89
N HIS A 46 -4.72 -9.33 11.07
CA HIS A 46 -5.38 -9.27 12.36
C HIS A 46 -6.35 -10.44 12.54
N LYS A 47 -6.66 -10.79 13.80
CA LYS A 47 -7.60 -11.88 14.13
C LYS A 47 -9.01 -11.65 13.58
N ASN A 48 -9.41 -10.39 13.38
CA ASN A 48 -10.67 -9.98 12.76
C ASN A 48 -10.63 -10.00 11.22
N LYS A 49 -9.67 -10.72 10.61
CA LYS A 49 -9.51 -10.96 9.17
C LYS A 49 -9.08 -9.78 8.29
N THR A 50 -9.19 -8.53 8.75
CA THR A 50 -8.68 -7.38 7.99
C THR A 50 -7.15 -7.34 8.05
N ALA A 51 -6.49 -7.49 6.90
CA ALA A 51 -5.06 -7.26 6.79
C ALA A 51 -4.78 -5.75 6.76
N VAL A 52 -3.62 -5.35 7.27
CA VAL A 52 -3.10 -3.99 7.11
C VAL A 52 -1.77 -4.08 6.41
N LEU A 53 -1.69 -3.41 5.26
CA LEU A 53 -0.48 -3.28 4.46
C LEU A 53 0.24 -2.01 4.86
N SER A 54 1.54 -2.11 5.13
CA SER A 54 2.43 -0.94 5.15
C SER A 54 3.07 -0.84 3.78
N VAL A 55 2.83 0.26 3.10
CA VAL A 55 3.24 0.49 1.71
C VAL A 55 4.20 1.67 1.67
N LEU A 56 5.37 1.46 1.09
CA LEU A 56 6.33 2.52 0.79
C LEU A 56 5.87 3.27 -0.45
N VAL A 57 5.68 4.57 -0.32
CA VAL A 57 5.14 5.45 -1.37
C VAL A 57 6.01 6.70 -1.52
N PRO A 58 6.00 7.37 -2.68
CA PRO A 58 6.47 8.74 -2.80
C PRO A 58 5.77 9.65 -1.79
N LYS A 59 6.53 10.49 -1.09
CA LYS A 59 6.00 11.34 0.01
C LYS A 59 4.89 12.28 -0.45
N GLU A 60 4.98 12.79 -1.67
CA GLU A 60 3.93 13.62 -2.30
C GLU A 60 2.59 12.88 -2.46
N LEU A 61 2.62 11.54 -2.56
CA LEU A 61 1.42 10.72 -2.68
C LEU A 61 0.88 10.26 -1.32
N ALA A 62 1.61 10.42 -0.22
CA ALA A 62 1.26 9.87 1.09
C ALA A 62 -0.16 10.25 1.56
N MET A 63 -0.60 11.47 1.26
CA MET A 63 -1.93 11.96 1.61
C MET A 63 -3.01 11.65 0.55
N ARG A 64 -2.61 11.24 -0.65
CA ARG A 64 -3.49 10.92 -1.78
C ARG A 64 -3.87 9.44 -1.83
N VAL A 65 -2.93 8.54 -1.51
CA VAL A 65 -3.17 7.09 -1.57
C VAL A 65 -4.25 6.67 -0.58
N ARG A 66 -5.20 5.86 -1.07
CA ARG A 66 -6.31 5.31 -0.29
C ARG A 66 -6.48 3.81 -0.45
N ASN A 67 -5.95 3.21 -1.51
CA ASN A 67 -5.98 1.77 -1.71
C ASN A 67 -4.78 1.31 -2.55
N VAL A 68 -4.59 0.00 -2.71
CA VAL A 68 -3.59 -0.59 -3.60
C VAL A 68 -4.19 -1.69 -4.47
N ARG A 69 -3.62 -1.89 -5.65
CA ARG A 69 -3.95 -3.01 -6.54
C ARG A 69 -2.68 -3.77 -6.90
N ARG A 70 -2.76 -5.10 -6.82
CA ARG A 70 -1.67 -5.99 -7.23
C ARG A 70 -1.52 -5.93 -8.75
N ILE A 71 -0.28 -5.86 -9.23
CA ILE A 71 0.07 -5.97 -10.64
C ILE A 71 0.40 -7.45 -10.83
N LEU A 72 -0.51 -8.21 -11.45
CA LEU A 72 -0.31 -9.64 -11.71
C LEU A 72 0.85 -9.88 -12.68
#